data_AF-A0A3A8ZFQ1-F1
#
_entry.id   AF-A0A3A8ZFQ1-F1
#
_cell.length_a   1.000
_cell.length_b   1.000
_cell.length_c   1.000
_cell.angle_alpha   90.00
_cell.angle_beta   90.00
_cell.angle_gamma   90.00
#
_symmetry.space_group_name_H-M   'P 1'
#
loop_
_entity.id
_entity.type
_entity.pdbx_description
1 polymer ?
#
loop_
_entity_poly.entity_id
_entity_poly.type
_entity_poly.pdbx_seq_one_letter_code
_entity_poly.pdbx_strand_id
1 'polypeptide(L)'
;MKPDTEYKQAGTISYDTIAMKFSEESASLISDETIRQVLAEEKIRFDNAALLQIPACKVVGNNTLRHCKDLLRQKQPFPFLYSVLCFLAEVSILMLLYGTAMAAYGKLAAGKGGFFAPFSFLYGMVLSAGIAGYHILSQKQLYKALSIPFTGKSPSEQEKRERLGYLKKNRAICLFLVLLLTALAAGAVYILNLSSRYTIGVHTCFFAYAACMVLFGIHNVIYNSHIISFFTVGILLIARRPAEETSAAAGHYLNLCRRQLLSLSHKSMEDCQDNPKLMDKLDASIHARMATGRIYDILALFILAVLDITCILKMRSLATPALLLFFAVSMLLTALLVTAFLSANYILKHTVTIK
;
A
#
# COMPACT_ATOMS: atom_id res chain seq x y z
N MET A 1 23.91 43.48 3.59
CA MET A 1 22.84 42.66 4.20
C MET A 1 22.21 41.79 3.12
N LYS A 2 22.68 40.53 3.01
CA LYS A 2 22.00 39.49 2.24
C LYS A 2 21.04 38.80 3.20
N PRO A 3 19.80 38.49 2.79
CA PRO A 3 18.88 37.78 3.67
C PRO A 3 19.27 36.31 3.71
N ASP A 4 19.68 35.87 4.90
CA ASP A 4 19.72 34.47 5.30
C ASP A 4 18.28 33.94 5.33
N THR A 5 17.93 33.16 4.32
CA THR A 5 16.79 32.25 4.39
C THR A 5 17.33 30.82 4.35
N GLU A 6 17.89 30.40 5.47
CA GLU A 6 17.90 29.00 5.87
C GLU A 6 16.45 28.54 6.03
N TYR A 7 15.86 28.08 4.93
CA TYR A 7 14.75 27.14 5.00
C TYR A 7 15.30 25.88 5.68
N LYS A 8 15.01 25.72 6.98
CA LYS A 8 15.19 24.47 7.74
C LYS A 8 14.72 23.28 6.88
N GLN A 9 15.67 22.56 6.30
CA GLN A 9 15.41 21.32 5.58
C GLN A 9 14.77 20.34 6.57
N ALA A 10 13.51 19.99 6.32
CA ALA A 10 12.93 18.75 6.82
C ALA A 10 13.91 17.60 6.51
N GLY A 11 14.20 16.76 7.52
CA GLY A 11 15.30 15.80 7.56
C GLY A 11 15.76 15.29 6.19
N THR A 12 17.03 15.55 5.86
CA THR A 12 17.65 15.27 4.58
C THR A 12 17.50 13.79 4.22
N ILE A 13 16.68 13.48 3.21
CA ILE A 13 16.52 12.11 2.70
C ILE A 13 17.88 11.65 2.16
N SER A 14 18.51 10.70 2.84
CA SER A 14 19.80 10.11 2.47
C SER A 14 19.71 8.60 2.25
N TYR A 15 20.65 8.05 1.48
CA TYR A 15 20.77 6.60 1.29
C TYR A 15 20.93 5.88 2.64
N ASP A 16 21.76 6.40 3.55
CA ASP A 16 22.01 5.75 4.85
C ASP A 16 20.73 5.64 5.69
N THR A 17 19.87 6.66 5.64
CA THR A 17 18.57 6.64 6.32
C THR A 17 17.65 5.57 5.73
N ILE A 18 17.66 5.40 4.40
CA ILE A 18 16.88 4.36 3.70
C ILE A 18 17.43 2.98 4.04
N ALA A 19 18.76 2.81 4.01
CA ALA A 19 19.41 1.54 4.26
C ALA A 19 19.14 1.02 5.67
N MET A 20 19.22 1.91 6.67
CA MET A 20 18.90 1.58 8.06
C MET A 20 17.43 1.17 8.20
N LYS A 21 16.49 2.03 7.80
CA LYS A 21 15.05 1.77 7.96
C LYS A 21 14.57 0.54 7.19
N PHE A 22 15.05 0.38 5.95
CA PHE A 22 14.68 -0.77 5.13
C PHE A 22 15.19 -2.08 5.74
N SER A 23 16.43 -2.11 6.24
CA SER A 23 16.98 -3.31 6.89
C SER A 23 16.19 -3.70 8.13
N GLU A 24 15.87 -2.73 8.99
CA GLU A 24 15.08 -2.95 10.21
C GLU A 24 13.67 -3.48 9.90
N GLU A 25 12.96 -2.88 8.94
CA GLU A 25 11.60 -3.29 8.57
C GLU A 25 11.58 -4.64 7.84
N SER A 26 12.64 -4.98 7.10
CA SER A 26 12.66 -6.14 6.19
C SER A 26 13.27 -7.40 6.80
N ALA A 27 14.06 -7.30 7.87
CA ALA A 27 14.84 -8.41 8.45
C ALA A 27 14.01 -9.65 8.80
N SER A 28 12.74 -9.48 9.18
CA SER A 28 11.83 -10.59 9.48
C SER A 28 11.07 -11.10 8.25
N LEU A 29 11.00 -10.32 7.17
CA LEU A 29 10.06 -10.52 6.07
C LEU A 29 10.71 -11.05 4.78
N ILE A 30 12.01 -10.81 4.57
CA ILE A 30 12.80 -11.30 3.44
C ILE A 30 14.21 -11.71 3.89
N SER A 31 14.93 -12.48 3.07
CA SER A 31 16.28 -12.94 3.42
C SER A 31 17.31 -11.80 3.42
N ASP A 32 18.34 -11.92 4.26
CA ASP A 32 19.47 -10.97 4.30
C ASP A 32 20.14 -10.77 2.93
N GLU A 33 20.23 -11.84 2.13
CA GLU A 33 20.73 -11.75 0.76
C GLU A 33 19.86 -10.83 -0.11
N THR A 34 18.53 -10.98 -0.02
CA THR A 34 17.58 -10.12 -0.74
C THR A 34 17.70 -8.67 -0.27
N ILE A 35 17.87 -8.44 1.04
CA ILE A 35 18.06 -7.11 1.61
C ILE A 35 19.31 -6.45 1.01
N ARG A 36 20.45 -7.17 1.00
CA ARG A 36 21.71 -6.66 0.43
C ARG A 36 21.58 -6.34 -1.07
N GLN A 37 20.92 -7.20 -1.84
CA GLN A 37 20.69 -6.97 -3.27
C GLN A 37 19.85 -5.70 -3.51
N VAL A 38 18.74 -5.53 -2.77
CA VAL A 38 17.89 -4.33 -2.88
C VAL A 38 18.68 -3.07 -2.52
N LEU A 39 19.44 -3.10 -1.43
CA LEU A 39 20.23 -1.95 -1.00
C LEU A 39 21.37 -1.62 -1.97
N ALA A 40 21.99 -2.62 -2.60
CA ALA A 40 22.99 -2.41 -3.64
C ALA A 40 22.40 -1.71 -4.88
N GLU A 41 21.24 -2.16 -5.36
CA GLU A 41 20.52 -1.48 -6.44
C GLU A 41 20.13 -0.05 -6.06
N GLU A 42 19.65 0.14 -4.84
CA GLU A 42 19.20 1.44 -4.34
C GLU A 42 20.37 2.41 -4.19
N LYS A 43 21.53 1.93 -3.75
CA LYS A 43 22.77 2.73 -3.68
C LYS A 43 23.15 3.25 -5.06
N ILE A 44 23.12 2.41 -6.09
CA ILE A 44 23.40 2.82 -7.47
C ILE A 44 22.43 3.94 -7.90
N ARG A 45 21.15 3.84 -7.56
CA ARG A 45 20.16 4.89 -7.89
C ARG A 45 20.45 6.21 -7.21
N PHE A 46 20.81 6.18 -5.93
CA PHE A 46 21.18 7.38 -5.17
C PHE A 46 22.47 8.03 -5.68
N ASP A 47 23.50 7.22 -5.93
CA ASP A 47 24.78 7.71 -6.46
C ASP A 47 24.58 8.35 -7.84
N ASN A 48 23.82 7.69 -8.72
CA ASN A 48 23.49 8.22 -10.04
C ASN A 48 22.63 9.49 -9.96
N ALA A 49 21.66 9.56 -9.03
CA ALA A 49 20.86 10.75 -8.81
C ALA A 49 21.71 11.93 -8.33
N ALA A 50 22.65 11.69 -7.41
CA ALA A 50 23.59 12.70 -6.95
C ALA A 50 24.48 13.22 -8.08
N LEU A 51 25.04 12.32 -8.90
CA LEU A 51 25.85 12.67 -10.08
C LEU A 51 25.08 13.50 -11.12
N LEU A 52 23.77 13.26 -11.25
CA LEU A 52 22.86 13.99 -12.13
C LEU A 52 22.22 15.22 -11.47
N GLN A 53 22.56 15.54 -10.23
CA GLN A 53 21.94 16.61 -9.42
C GLN A 53 20.41 16.50 -9.33
N ILE A 54 19.88 15.27 -9.32
CA ILE A 54 18.47 14.99 -9.12
C ILE A 54 18.21 14.92 -7.60
N PRO A 55 17.31 15.76 -7.06
CA PRO A 55 17.00 15.72 -5.63
C PRO A 55 16.53 14.33 -5.16
N ALA A 56 16.99 13.89 -4.00
CA ALA A 56 16.62 12.60 -3.41
C ALA A 56 15.09 12.43 -3.23
N CYS A 57 14.37 13.53 -2.96
CA CYS A 57 12.91 13.52 -2.87
C CYS A 57 12.21 13.19 -4.20
N LYS A 58 12.86 13.39 -5.36
CA LYS A 58 12.33 12.92 -6.65
C LYS A 58 12.53 11.43 -6.87
N VAL A 59 13.51 10.83 -6.18
CA VAL A 59 13.77 9.39 -6.23
C VAL A 59 12.85 8.66 -5.25
N VAL A 60 12.89 9.07 -3.97
CA VAL A 60 12.19 8.39 -2.85
C VAL A 60 10.75 8.89 -2.64
N GLY A 61 10.42 10.07 -3.17
CA GLY A 61 9.24 10.81 -2.74
C GLY A 61 9.46 11.52 -1.40
N ASN A 62 8.39 12.08 -0.84
CA ASN A 62 8.44 12.82 0.43
C ASN A 62 8.27 11.93 1.67
N ASN A 63 8.07 10.62 1.49
CA ASN A 63 7.83 9.68 2.59
C ASN A 63 8.77 8.47 2.48
N THR A 64 9.88 8.53 3.20
CA THR A 64 10.89 7.47 3.32
C THR A 64 10.29 6.11 3.70
N LEU A 65 9.33 6.09 4.64
CA LEU A 65 8.70 4.86 5.11
C LEU A 65 7.85 4.21 4.00
N ARG A 66 7.14 5.03 3.22
CA ARG A 66 6.38 4.55 2.06
C ARG A 66 7.32 3.93 1.03
N HIS A 67 8.46 4.56 0.75
CA HIS A 67 9.46 4.04 -0.17
C HIS A 67 10.06 2.70 0.28
N CYS A 68 10.46 2.59 1.56
CA CYS A 68 10.95 1.32 2.11
C CYS A 68 9.91 0.20 1.96
N LYS A 69 8.63 0.50 2.21
CA LYS A 69 7.53 -0.44 1.97
C LYS A 69 7.41 -0.80 0.48
N ASP A 70 7.45 0.17 -0.42
CA ASP A 70 7.37 -0.08 -1.86
C ASP A 70 8.51 -1.02 -2.34
N LEU A 71 9.73 -0.82 -1.85
CA LEU A 71 10.87 -1.71 -2.12
C LEU A 71 10.62 -3.13 -1.60
N LEU A 72 10.14 -3.25 -0.37
CA LEU A 72 9.84 -4.54 0.26
C LEU A 72 8.75 -5.28 -0.52
N ARG A 73 7.66 -4.60 -0.89
CA ARG A 73 6.53 -5.19 -1.62
C ARG A 73 6.91 -5.78 -2.96
N GLN A 74 7.90 -5.21 -3.64
CA GLN A 74 8.38 -5.75 -4.91
C GLN A 74 9.09 -7.10 -4.76
N LYS A 75 9.57 -7.44 -3.55
CA LYS A 75 10.26 -8.70 -3.26
C LYS A 75 9.38 -9.71 -2.53
N GLN A 76 8.16 -9.35 -2.17
CA GLN A 76 7.18 -10.25 -1.57
C GLN A 76 6.29 -10.89 -2.66
N PRO A 77 5.59 -12.00 -2.36
CA PRO A 77 4.68 -12.63 -3.30
C PRO A 77 3.64 -11.67 -3.90
N PHE A 78 3.14 -11.97 -5.09
CA PHE A 78 2.11 -11.18 -5.80
C PHE A 78 2.36 -9.64 -5.86
N PRO A 79 3.55 -9.16 -6.24
CA PRO A 79 3.87 -7.72 -6.29
C PRO A 79 3.01 -6.95 -7.30
N PHE A 80 2.44 -7.65 -8.29
CA PHE A 80 1.49 -7.05 -9.22
C PHE A 80 0.20 -6.62 -8.53
N LEU A 81 -0.27 -7.39 -7.53
CA LEU A 81 -1.50 -7.09 -6.81
C LEU A 81 -1.34 -5.80 -5.99
N TYR A 82 -0.18 -5.64 -5.35
CA TYR A 82 0.19 -4.38 -4.71
C TYR A 82 0.11 -3.20 -5.67
N SER A 83 0.72 -3.35 -6.85
CA SER A 83 0.76 -2.30 -7.87
C SER A 83 -0.64 -1.92 -8.36
N VAL A 84 -1.50 -2.91 -8.59
CA VAL A 84 -2.91 -2.69 -8.97
C VAL A 84 -3.69 -1.98 -7.87
N LEU A 85 -3.53 -2.39 -6.61
CA LEU A 85 -4.23 -1.76 -5.49
C LEU A 85 -3.74 -0.33 -5.22
N CYS A 86 -2.43 -0.06 -5.35
CA CYS A 86 -1.89 1.30 -5.34
C CYS A 86 -2.53 2.17 -6.42
N PHE A 87 -2.61 1.65 -7.65
CA PHE A 87 -3.22 2.36 -8.76
C PHE A 87 -4.71 2.62 -8.51
N LEU A 88 -5.47 1.62 -8.07
CA LEU A 88 -6.89 1.76 -7.74
C LEU A 88 -7.11 2.77 -6.59
N ALA A 89 -6.27 2.74 -5.56
CA ALA A 89 -6.33 3.72 -4.48
C ALA A 89 -6.09 5.14 -4.99
N GLU A 90 -5.07 5.36 -5.82
CA GLU A 90 -4.77 6.66 -6.43
C GLU A 90 -5.90 7.17 -7.32
N VAL A 91 -6.42 6.30 -8.22
CA VAL A 91 -7.59 6.62 -9.06
C VAL A 91 -8.80 6.94 -8.20
N SER A 92 -9.06 6.19 -7.12
CA SER A 92 -10.22 6.41 -6.26
C SER A 92 -10.16 7.76 -5.52
N ILE A 93 -8.96 8.19 -5.09
CA ILE A 93 -8.74 9.52 -4.48
C ILE A 93 -9.02 10.61 -5.51
N LEU A 94 -8.45 10.49 -6.71
CA LEU A 94 -8.65 11.45 -7.79
C LEU A 94 -10.13 11.53 -8.21
N MET A 95 -10.83 10.40 -8.24
CA MET A 95 -12.26 10.33 -8.51
C MET A 95 -13.11 11.00 -7.44
N LEU A 96 -12.74 10.87 -6.16
CA LEU A 96 -13.41 11.56 -5.07
C LEU A 96 -13.20 13.08 -5.17
N LEU A 97 -11.98 13.52 -5.48
CA LEU A 97 -11.67 14.94 -5.70
C LEU A 97 -12.44 15.49 -6.90
N TYR A 98 -12.44 14.77 -8.03
CA TYR A 98 -13.20 15.12 -9.23
C TYR A 98 -14.69 15.23 -8.92
N GLY A 99 -15.27 14.22 -8.26
CA GLY A 99 -16.69 14.23 -7.92
C GLY A 99 -17.06 15.39 -6.99
N THR A 100 -16.22 15.67 -5.99
CA THR A 100 -16.40 16.81 -5.08
C THR A 100 -16.34 18.15 -5.83
N ALA A 101 -15.39 18.29 -6.76
CA ALA A 101 -15.26 19.48 -7.60
C ALA A 101 -16.48 19.67 -8.51
N MET A 102 -16.98 18.60 -9.13
CA MET A 102 -18.18 18.65 -9.97
C MET A 102 -19.44 19.01 -9.18
N ALA A 103 -19.57 18.49 -7.95
CA ALA A 103 -20.66 18.85 -7.05
C ALA A 103 -20.60 20.30 -6.58
N ALA A 104 -19.41 20.79 -6.24
CA ALA A 104 -19.20 22.19 -5.90
C ALA A 104 -19.52 23.10 -7.08
N TYR A 105 -19.04 22.75 -8.28
CA TYR A 105 -19.34 23.48 -9.52
C TYR A 105 -20.85 23.50 -9.82
N GLY A 106 -21.54 22.37 -9.73
CA GLY A 106 -22.99 22.31 -9.94
C GLY A 106 -23.77 23.22 -8.98
N LYS A 107 -23.35 23.27 -7.70
CA LYS A 107 -23.96 24.14 -6.69
C LYS A 107 -23.66 25.63 -6.93
N LEU A 108 -22.44 25.96 -7.34
CA LEU A 108 -21.97 27.35 -7.46
C LEU A 108 -22.31 27.99 -8.81
N ALA A 109 -22.17 27.26 -9.92
CA ALA A 109 -22.24 27.80 -11.27
C ALA A 109 -23.59 27.55 -11.97
N ALA A 110 -24.26 26.43 -11.66
CA ALA A 110 -25.45 26.03 -12.42
C ALA A 110 -26.78 26.40 -11.75
N GLY A 111 -26.80 26.72 -10.44
CA GLY A 111 -28.04 26.98 -9.67
C GLY A 111 -29.08 25.85 -9.73
N LYS A 112 -28.75 24.73 -10.36
CA LYS A 112 -29.61 23.60 -10.68
C LYS A 112 -28.91 22.34 -10.18
N GLY A 113 -29.48 21.76 -9.14
CA GLY A 113 -29.02 20.52 -8.51
C GLY A 113 -28.41 20.74 -7.13
N GLY A 114 -28.80 19.90 -6.18
CA GLY A 114 -28.13 19.83 -4.88
C GLY A 114 -26.70 19.30 -5.02
N PHE A 115 -25.90 19.41 -3.96
CA PHE A 115 -24.52 18.88 -3.88
C PHE A 115 -24.39 17.40 -4.28
N PHE A 116 -25.49 16.64 -4.20
CA PHE A 116 -25.55 15.22 -4.56
C PHE A 116 -26.06 14.96 -5.98
N ALA A 117 -26.16 15.98 -6.82
CA ALA A 117 -26.56 15.83 -8.21
C ALA A 117 -25.59 14.91 -8.97
N PRO A 118 -26.11 14.02 -9.83
CA PRO A 118 -25.27 13.10 -10.58
C PRO A 118 -24.48 13.81 -11.68
N PHE A 119 -23.25 13.36 -11.92
CA PHE A 119 -22.34 13.87 -12.95
C PHE A 119 -21.80 12.71 -13.80
N SER A 120 -21.27 13.03 -15.00
CA SER A 120 -20.68 12.02 -15.88
C SER A 120 -19.44 11.39 -15.23
N PHE A 121 -19.54 10.09 -14.95
CA PHE A 121 -18.49 9.30 -14.31
C PHE A 121 -17.27 9.12 -15.21
N LEU A 122 -17.53 8.84 -16.49
CA LEU A 122 -16.52 8.32 -17.41
C LEU A 122 -15.41 9.34 -17.70
N TYR A 123 -15.73 10.64 -17.78
CA TYR A 123 -14.70 11.67 -17.96
C TYR A 123 -13.78 11.77 -16.74
N GLY A 124 -14.35 11.73 -15.54
CA GLY A 124 -13.58 11.71 -14.29
C GLY A 124 -12.66 10.49 -14.23
N MET A 125 -13.18 9.31 -14.60
CA MET A 125 -12.42 8.06 -14.59
C MET A 125 -11.26 8.08 -15.57
N VAL A 126 -11.51 8.50 -16.80
CA VAL A 126 -10.48 8.61 -17.85
C VAL A 126 -9.38 9.57 -17.42
N LEU A 127 -9.75 10.74 -16.88
CA LEU A 127 -8.79 11.72 -16.38
C LEU A 127 -7.99 11.18 -15.19
N SER A 128 -8.65 10.59 -14.20
CA SER A 128 -8.03 10.05 -12.98
C SER A 128 -7.06 8.90 -13.30
N ALA A 129 -7.48 7.97 -14.17
CA ALA A 129 -6.65 6.87 -14.64
C ALA A 129 -5.45 7.38 -15.44
N GLY A 130 -5.62 8.41 -16.27
CA GLY A 130 -4.53 9.06 -17.00
C GLY A 130 -3.49 9.66 -16.07
N ILE A 131 -3.91 10.46 -15.07
CA ILE A 131 -3.00 11.08 -14.10
C ILE A 131 -2.23 10.03 -13.30
N ALA A 132 -2.93 9.03 -12.73
CA ALA A 132 -2.31 7.95 -11.97
C ALA A 132 -1.34 7.13 -12.84
N GLY A 133 -1.75 6.81 -14.08
CA GLY A 133 -0.93 6.08 -15.03
C GLY A 133 0.35 6.83 -15.41
N TYR A 134 0.26 8.14 -15.66
CA TYR A 134 1.42 8.99 -15.91
C TYR A 134 2.40 8.98 -14.73
N HIS A 135 1.88 9.15 -13.52
CA HIS A 135 2.71 9.18 -12.32
C HIS A 135 3.51 7.87 -12.16
N ILE A 136 2.84 6.71 -12.23
CA ILE A 136 3.49 5.39 -12.13
C ILE A 136 4.52 5.17 -13.25
N LEU A 137 4.15 5.45 -14.50
CA LEU A 137 5.04 5.24 -15.65
C LEU A 137 6.27 6.14 -15.58
N SER A 138 6.09 7.42 -15.24
CA SER A 138 7.20 8.37 -15.12
C SER A 138 8.18 7.98 -14.01
N GLN A 139 7.67 7.50 -12.87
CA GLN A 139 8.50 7.02 -11.76
C GLN A 139 9.27 5.76 -12.15
N LYS A 140 8.62 4.80 -12.80
CA LYS A 140 9.27 3.56 -13.27
C LYS A 140 10.39 3.84 -14.27
N GLN A 141 10.19 4.78 -15.19
CA GLN A 141 11.23 5.18 -16.15
C GLN A 141 12.41 5.88 -15.47
N LEU A 142 12.14 6.75 -14.49
CA LEU A 142 13.18 7.36 -13.67
C LEU A 142 14.02 6.29 -12.96
N TYR A 143 13.39 5.31 -12.33
CA TYR A 143 14.08 4.24 -11.60
C TYR A 143 14.93 3.40 -12.53
N LYS A 144 14.38 3.00 -13.68
CA LYS A 144 15.11 2.22 -14.68
C LYS A 144 16.35 2.98 -15.16
N ALA A 145 16.22 4.26 -15.46
CA ALA A 145 17.32 5.10 -15.90
C ALA A 145 18.37 5.30 -14.79
N LEU A 146 17.97 5.41 -13.53
CA LEU A 146 18.89 5.55 -12.39
C LEU A 146 19.54 4.23 -11.95
N SER A 147 18.99 3.08 -12.34
CA SER A 147 19.54 1.77 -11.93
C SER A 147 20.75 1.31 -12.75
N ILE A 148 20.99 1.93 -13.91
CA ILE A 148 22.11 1.57 -14.78
C ILE A 148 23.32 2.43 -14.37
N PRO A 149 24.46 1.86 -13.95
CA PRO A 149 25.63 2.63 -13.55
C PRO A 149 26.20 3.45 -14.72
N PHE A 150 26.94 4.51 -14.41
CA PHE A 150 27.76 5.21 -15.41
C PHE A 150 28.98 4.40 -15.81
N THR A 151 29.52 4.69 -16.99
CA THR A 151 30.78 4.08 -17.42
C THR A 151 31.97 4.75 -16.72
N GLY A 152 32.64 4.01 -15.84
CA GLY A 152 33.78 4.52 -15.06
C GLY A 152 33.40 5.25 -13.76
N LYS A 153 34.42 5.66 -12.99
CA LYS A 153 34.24 6.26 -11.65
C LYS A 153 33.76 7.72 -11.66
N SER A 154 33.95 8.42 -12.77
CA SER A 154 33.63 9.84 -12.92
C SER A 154 33.04 10.08 -14.32
N PRO A 155 31.70 10.10 -14.47
CA PRO A 155 31.08 10.28 -15.78
C PRO A 155 31.40 11.65 -16.37
N SER A 156 31.60 11.67 -17.68
CA SER A 156 31.82 12.92 -18.42
C SER A 156 30.56 13.80 -18.37
N GLU A 157 30.74 15.13 -18.48
CA GLU A 157 29.59 16.06 -18.55
C GLU A 157 28.70 15.79 -19.77
N GLN A 158 29.27 15.26 -20.85
CA GLN A 158 28.50 14.84 -22.02
C GLN A 158 27.59 13.65 -21.70
N GLU A 159 28.12 12.60 -21.05
CA GLU A 159 27.33 11.41 -20.66
C GLU A 159 26.20 11.78 -19.69
N LYS A 160 26.45 12.70 -18.74
CA LYS A 160 25.41 13.24 -17.84
C LYS A 160 24.33 13.99 -18.64
N ARG A 161 24.72 14.85 -19.58
CA ARG A 161 23.79 15.62 -20.43
C ARG A 161 22.93 14.70 -21.30
N GLU A 162 23.53 13.69 -21.92
CA GLU A 162 22.82 12.69 -22.73
C GLU A 162 21.79 11.94 -21.88
N ARG A 163 22.16 11.52 -20.68
CA ARG A 163 21.27 10.81 -19.76
C ARG A 163 20.11 11.67 -19.26
N LEU A 164 20.38 12.94 -18.92
CA LEU A 164 19.33 13.90 -18.57
C LEU A 164 18.42 14.21 -19.77
N GLY A 165 18.98 14.31 -20.97
CA GLY A 165 18.24 14.47 -22.21
C GLY A 165 17.30 13.29 -22.47
N TYR A 166 17.79 12.07 -22.30
CA TYR A 166 17.00 10.84 -22.38
C TYR A 166 15.85 10.83 -21.36
N LEU A 167 16.13 11.16 -20.10
CA LEU A 167 15.12 11.26 -19.04
C LEU A 167 14.01 12.27 -19.38
N LYS A 168 14.39 13.47 -19.83
CA LYS A 168 13.42 14.52 -20.23
C LYS A 168 12.59 14.07 -21.42
N LYS A 169 13.22 13.49 -22.45
CA LYS A 169 12.55 12.98 -23.65
C LYS A 169 11.55 11.87 -23.30
N ASN A 170 11.96 10.88 -22.51
CA ASN A 170 11.07 9.80 -22.09
C ASN A 170 9.89 10.32 -21.26
N ARG A 171 10.11 11.27 -20.35
CA ARG A 171 9.03 11.86 -19.57
C ARG A 171 8.03 12.62 -20.47
N ALA A 172 8.52 13.32 -21.49
CA ALA A 172 7.68 13.99 -22.48
C ALA A 172 6.89 12.98 -23.33
N ILE A 173 7.52 11.88 -23.78
CA ILE A 173 6.86 10.79 -24.51
C ILE A 173 5.78 10.14 -23.65
N CYS A 174 6.07 9.82 -22.38
CA CYS A 174 5.08 9.25 -21.45
C CYS A 174 3.90 10.21 -21.25
N LEU A 175 4.16 11.50 -21.07
CA LEU A 175 3.09 12.50 -20.94
C LEU A 175 2.24 12.56 -22.21
N PHE A 176 2.87 12.64 -23.38
CA PHE A 176 2.19 12.69 -24.67
C PHE A 176 1.32 11.45 -24.90
N LEU A 177 1.86 10.26 -24.64
CA LEU A 177 1.14 9.00 -24.82
C LEU A 177 -0.06 8.89 -23.87
N VAL A 178 0.10 9.30 -22.61
CA VAL A 178 -1.02 9.35 -21.66
C VAL A 178 -2.07 10.36 -22.08
N LEU A 179 -1.68 11.57 -22.50
CA LEU A 179 -2.61 12.59 -22.98
C LEU A 179 -3.37 12.12 -24.22
N LEU A 180 -2.68 11.49 -25.17
CA LEU A 180 -3.29 10.92 -26.37
C LEU A 180 -4.31 9.83 -26.00
N LEU A 181 -3.94 8.87 -25.15
CA LEU A 181 -4.86 7.82 -24.69
C LEU A 181 -6.06 8.40 -23.93
N THR A 182 -5.82 9.40 -23.07
CA THR A 182 -6.88 10.10 -22.32
C THR A 182 -7.83 10.82 -23.28
N ALA A 183 -7.29 11.50 -24.29
CA ALA A 183 -8.08 12.20 -25.31
C ALA A 183 -8.88 11.23 -26.19
N LEU A 184 -8.27 10.13 -26.62
CA LEU A 184 -8.96 9.07 -27.39
C LEU A 184 -10.09 8.43 -26.56
N ALA A 185 -9.83 8.11 -25.29
CA ALA A 185 -10.84 7.56 -24.39
C ALA A 185 -11.97 8.55 -24.12
N ALA A 186 -11.65 9.83 -23.87
CA ALA A 186 -12.66 10.88 -23.69
C ALA A 186 -13.47 11.12 -24.98
N GLY A 187 -12.81 11.09 -26.15
CA GLY A 187 -13.45 11.17 -27.46
C GLY A 187 -14.39 10.00 -27.71
N ALA A 188 -13.98 8.77 -27.37
CA ALA A 188 -14.84 7.60 -27.44
C ALA A 188 -16.06 7.72 -26.51
N VAL A 189 -15.87 8.19 -25.27
CA VAL A 189 -16.97 8.47 -24.32
C VAL A 189 -17.97 9.47 -24.89
N TYR A 190 -17.47 10.51 -25.59
CA TYR A 190 -18.30 11.52 -26.23
C TYR A 190 -19.04 10.98 -27.47
N ILE A 191 -18.32 10.39 -28.43
CA ILE A 191 -18.87 9.90 -29.71
C ILE A 191 -19.92 8.81 -29.47
N LEU A 192 -19.64 7.89 -28.55
CA LEU A 192 -20.55 6.79 -28.19
C LEU A 192 -21.68 7.24 -27.24
N ASN A 193 -21.73 8.54 -26.90
CA ASN A 193 -22.69 9.13 -25.95
C ASN A 193 -22.81 8.32 -24.64
N LEU A 194 -21.67 7.83 -24.13
CA LEU A 194 -21.65 7.01 -22.92
C LEU A 194 -21.77 7.87 -21.66
N SER A 195 -21.40 9.15 -21.73
CA SER A 195 -21.43 10.09 -20.61
C SER A 195 -22.83 10.34 -20.04
N SER A 196 -23.87 10.29 -20.88
CA SER A 196 -25.27 10.44 -20.47
C SER A 196 -25.85 9.17 -19.83
N ARG A 197 -25.28 8.00 -20.16
CA ARG A 197 -25.73 6.69 -19.66
C ARG A 197 -25.15 6.35 -18.28
N TYR A 198 -23.95 6.84 -18.00
CA TYR A 198 -23.22 6.51 -16.78
C TYR A 198 -22.96 7.76 -15.94
N THR A 199 -23.97 8.14 -15.17
CA THR A 199 -23.86 9.23 -14.20
C THR A 199 -23.82 8.67 -12.78
N ILE A 200 -23.01 9.29 -11.92
CA ILE A 200 -22.90 8.92 -10.51
C ILE A 200 -22.96 10.16 -9.63
N GLY A 201 -23.36 9.99 -8.37
CA GLY A 201 -23.25 11.04 -7.35
C GLY A 201 -21.94 10.95 -6.56
N VAL A 202 -21.64 12.00 -5.79
CA VAL A 202 -20.44 12.06 -4.91
C VAL A 202 -20.41 10.92 -3.89
N HIS A 203 -21.57 10.50 -3.38
CA HIS A 203 -21.68 9.38 -2.44
C HIS A 203 -21.14 8.08 -3.05
N THR A 204 -21.36 7.84 -4.34
CA THR A 204 -20.83 6.67 -5.06
C THR A 204 -19.30 6.74 -5.15
N CYS A 205 -18.73 7.92 -5.45
CA CYS A 205 -17.28 8.12 -5.40
C CYS A 205 -16.72 7.85 -4.00
N PHE A 206 -17.41 8.30 -2.95
CA PHE A 206 -16.99 8.08 -1.57
C PHE A 206 -16.99 6.58 -1.21
N PHE A 207 -18.05 5.84 -1.54
CA PHE A 207 -18.08 4.39 -1.30
C PHE A 207 -17.02 3.64 -2.10
N ALA A 208 -16.78 4.03 -3.35
CA ALA A 208 -15.72 3.44 -4.16
C ALA A 208 -14.32 3.73 -3.55
N TYR A 209 -14.08 4.96 -3.12
CA TYR A 209 -12.86 5.34 -2.40
C TYR A 209 -12.69 4.54 -1.10
N ALA A 210 -13.73 4.45 -0.26
CA ALA A 210 -13.68 3.69 0.97
C ALA A 210 -13.37 2.20 0.70
N ALA A 211 -14.03 1.59 -0.28
CA ALA A 211 -13.77 0.20 -0.68
C ALA A 211 -12.32 0.00 -1.16
N CYS A 212 -11.81 0.88 -2.03
CA CYS A 212 -10.42 0.80 -2.52
C CYS A 212 -9.40 1.00 -1.38
N MET A 213 -9.63 1.95 -0.47
CA MET A 213 -8.74 2.19 0.66
C MET A 213 -8.74 1.03 1.66
N VAL A 214 -9.90 0.41 1.89
CA VAL A 214 -10.02 -0.80 2.70
C VAL A 214 -9.24 -1.94 2.06
N LEU A 215 -9.44 -2.23 0.76
CA LEU A 215 -8.70 -3.28 0.05
C LEU A 215 -7.19 -3.04 0.08
N PHE A 216 -6.76 -1.79 -0.12
CA PHE A 216 -5.35 -1.40 -0.03
C PHE A 216 -4.80 -1.57 1.40
N GLY A 217 -5.60 -1.23 2.42
CA GLY A 217 -5.29 -1.45 3.82
C GLY A 217 -5.09 -2.92 4.16
N ILE A 218 -6.06 -3.78 3.80
CA ILE A 218 -5.98 -5.25 3.98
C ILE A 218 -4.69 -5.78 3.37
N HIS A 219 -4.42 -5.43 2.11
CA HIS A 219 -3.20 -5.83 1.43
C HIS A 219 -1.95 -5.36 2.20
N ASN A 220 -1.92 -4.12 2.67
CA ASN A 220 -0.78 -3.63 3.45
C ASN A 220 -0.56 -4.35 4.78
N VAL A 221 -1.63 -4.75 5.47
CA VAL A 221 -1.50 -5.56 6.68
C VAL A 221 -0.99 -6.96 6.32
N ILE A 222 -1.47 -7.55 5.22
CA ILE A 222 -1.08 -8.90 4.79
C ILE A 222 0.44 -9.01 4.63
N TYR A 223 1.06 -8.00 4.05
CA TYR A 223 2.46 -8.05 3.70
C TYR A 223 3.40 -7.40 4.75
N ASN A 224 2.89 -6.60 5.69
CA ASN A 224 3.70 -6.03 6.80
C ASN A 224 3.76 -6.91 8.04
N SER A 225 3.07 -8.04 8.03
CA SER A 225 3.04 -8.95 9.16
C SER A 225 3.24 -10.37 8.67
N HIS A 226 3.55 -11.29 9.58
CA HIS A 226 3.50 -12.72 9.32
C HIS A 226 2.05 -13.21 9.19
N ILE A 227 1.17 -12.43 8.52
CA ILE A 227 -0.26 -12.68 8.49
C ILE A 227 -0.57 -13.98 7.79
N ILE A 228 0.21 -14.34 6.77
CA ILE A 228 -0.06 -15.56 6.01
C ILE A 228 0.08 -16.73 6.98
N SER A 229 1.21 -16.80 7.70
CA SER A 229 1.43 -17.79 8.75
C SER A 229 0.37 -17.71 9.87
N PHE A 230 -0.08 -16.50 10.23
CA PHE A 230 -1.16 -16.29 11.20
C PHE A 230 -2.50 -16.86 10.70
N PHE A 231 -2.93 -16.52 9.50
CA PHE A 231 -4.18 -16.99 8.90
C PHE A 231 -4.15 -18.47 8.58
N THR A 232 -2.99 -19.04 8.25
CA THR A 232 -2.84 -20.50 8.07
C THR A 232 -3.37 -21.24 9.29
N VAL A 233 -3.10 -20.78 10.52
CA VAL A 233 -3.66 -21.39 11.74
C VAL A 233 -5.19 -21.43 11.70
N GLY A 234 -5.84 -20.30 11.42
CA GLY A 234 -7.30 -20.19 11.33
C GLY A 234 -7.89 -20.98 10.19
N ILE A 235 -7.24 -21.01 9.02
CA ILE A 235 -7.67 -21.81 7.86
C ILE A 235 -7.60 -23.30 8.17
N LEU A 236 -6.53 -23.77 8.82
CA LEU A 236 -6.40 -25.17 9.24
C LEU A 236 -7.49 -25.57 10.24
N LEU A 237 -7.86 -24.66 11.16
CA LEU A 237 -8.99 -24.85 12.08
C LEU A 237 -10.34 -24.93 11.36
N ILE A 238 -10.61 -24.01 10.43
CA ILE A 238 -11.83 -24.01 9.61
C ILE A 238 -11.92 -25.28 8.77
N ALA A 239 -10.80 -25.70 8.18
CA ALA A 239 -10.68 -26.91 7.39
C ALA A 239 -10.63 -28.21 8.22
N ARG A 240 -10.67 -28.11 9.57
CA ARG A 240 -10.63 -29.24 10.51
C ARG A 240 -9.44 -30.18 10.28
N ARG A 241 -8.27 -29.61 10.00
CA ARG A 241 -7.01 -30.37 9.85
C ARG A 241 -6.53 -30.93 11.20
N PRO A 242 -5.65 -31.95 11.20
CA PRO A 242 -5.11 -32.53 12.42
C PRO A 242 -4.53 -31.49 13.39
N ALA A 243 -4.62 -31.77 14.69
CA ALA A 243 -4.12 -30.87 15.73
C ALA A 243 -2.60 -30.65 15.62
N GLU A 244 -1.84 -31.66 15.18
CA GLU A 244 -0.40 -31.57 14.96
C GLU A 244 -0.03 -30.56 13.88
N GLU A 245 -0.71 -30.58 12.73
CA GLU A 245 -0.49 -29.61 11.65
C GLU A 245 -0.80 -28.17 12.10
N THR A 246 -1.91 -28.02 12.84
CA THR A 246 -2.33 -26.70 13.35
C THR A 246 -1.35 -26.18 14.42
N SER A 247 -0.84 -27.06 15.28
CA SER A 247 0.16 -26.74 16.29
C SER A 247 1.51 -26.37 15.64
N ALA A 248 1.95 -27.12 14.63
CA ALA A 248 3.16 -26.81 13.87
C ALA A 248 3.06 -25.43 13.19
N ALA A 249 1.91 -25.11 12.58
CA ALA A 249 1.66 -23.80 11.98
C ALA A 249 1.70 -22.66 13.02
N ALA A 250 1.08 -22.87 14.19
CA ALA A 250 1.12 -21.92 15.29
C ALA A 250 2.55 -21.71 15.82
N GLY A 251 3.33 -22.79 15.99
CA GLY A 251 4.73 -22.74 16.40
C GLY A 251 5.61 -21.99 15.39
N HIS A 252 5.38 -22.21 14.10
CA HIS A 252 6.07 -21.47 13.04
C HIS A 252 5.76 -19.97 13.09
N TYR A 253 4.48 -19.60 13.24
CA TYR A 253 4.08 -18.20 13.39
C TYR A 253 4.71 -17.53 14.63
N LEU A 254 4.72 -18.21 15.78
CA LEU A 254 5.33 -17.69 17.00
C LEU A 254 6.83 -17.45 16.86
N ASN A 255 7.55 -18.37 16.20
CA ASN A 255 8.98 -18.19 15.92
C ASN A 255 9.24 -16.95 15.05
N LEU A 256 8.44 -16.73 14.01
CA LEU A 256 8.52 -15.54 13.17
C LEU A 256 8.30 -14.25 13.99
N CYS A 257 7.27 -14.21 14.84
CA CYS A 257 7.01 -13.06 15.71
C CYS A 257 8.13 -12.79 16.72
N ARG A 258 8.73 -13.84 17.31
CA ARG A 258 9.87 -13.69 18.23
C ARG A 258 11.06 -13.08 17.50
N ARG A 259 11.40 -13.58 16.31
CA ARG A 259 12.46 -13.01 15.47
C ARG A 259 12.20 -11.54 15.13
N GLN A 260 10.96 -11.19 14.80
CA GLN A 260 10.59 -9.79 14.51
C GLN A 260 10.76 -8.88 15.73
N LEU A 261 10.36 -9.31 16.93
CA LEU A 261 10.51 -8.51 18.15
C LEU A 261 11.99 -8.38 18.57
N LEU A 262 12.77 -9.43 18.38
CA LEU A 262 14.21 -9.42 18.62
C LEU A 262 14.95 -8.48 17.66
N SER A 263 14.62 -8.52 16.36
CA SER A 263 15.25 -7.62 15.38
C SER A 263 14.99 -6.15 15.67
N LEU A 264 13.78 -5.80 16.14
CA LEU A 264 13.44 -4.45 16.60
C LEU A 264 14.24 -4.00 17.83
N SER A 265 14.79 -4.94 18.59
CA SER A 265 15.62 -4.69 19.76
C SER A 265 17.11 -4.87 19.47
N HIS A 266 17.50 -5.05 18.20
CA HIS A 266 18.87 -5.39 17.76
C HIS A 266 19.44 -6.65 18.43
N LYS A 267 18.58 -7.65 18.67
CA LYS A 267 18.93 -8.94 19.27
C LYS A 267 18.64 -10.11 18.34
N SER A 268 19.25 -11.25 18.59
CA SER A 268 19.09 -12.49 17.86
C SER A 268 18.45 -13.58 18.72
N MET A 269 18.13 -14.74 18.12
CA MET A 269 17.66 -15.91 18.87
C MET A 269 18.75 -16.51 19.77
N GLU A 270 20.03 -16.23 19.49
CA GLU A 270 21.16 -16.69 20.30
C GLU A 270 21.18 -15.93 21.64
N ASP A 271 20.83 -14.64 21.64
CA ASP A 271 20.70 -13.85 22.88
C ASP A 271 19.63 -14.41 23.85
N CYS A 272 18.68 -15.18 23.34
CA CYS A 272 17.68 -15.87 24.16
C CYS A 272 18.23 -17.13 24.82
N GLN A 273 19.27 -17.77 24.26
CA GLN A 273 19.93 -18.92 24.88
C GLN A 273 20.70 -18.49 26.14
N ASP A 274 21.32 -17.31 26.08
CA ASP A 274 22.08 -16.73 27.20
C ASP A 274 21.17 -16.05 28.25
N ASN A 275 19.92 -15.77 27.91
CA ASN A 275 18.97 -15.11 28.80
C ASN A 275 17.55 -15.68 28.68
N PRO A 276 17.20 -16.76 29.41
CA PRO A 276 15.89 -17.38 29.35
C PRO A 276 14.74 -16.42 29.73
N LYS A 277 15.00 -15.41 30.59
CA LYS A 277 14.00 -14.38 30.93
C LYS A 277 13.62 -13.48 29.74
N LEU A 278 14.47 -13.41 28.71
CA LEU A 278 14.16 -12.70 27.47
C LEU A 278 13.06 -13.43 26.69
N MET A 279 13.08 -14.77 26.68
CA MET A 279 12.05 -15.59 26.03
C MET A 279 10.69 -15.40 26.71
N ASP A 280 10.67 -15.41 28.05
CA ASP A 280 9.43 -15.16 28.83
C ASP A 280 8.83 -13.79 28.51
N LYS A 281 9.68 -12.76 28.38
CA LYS A 281 9.24 -11.41 28.00
C LYS A 281 8.70 -11.33 26.58
N LEU A 282 9.32 -12.04 25.63
CA LEU A 282 8.83 -12.12 24.25
C LEU A 282 7.47 -12.79 24.20
N ASP A 283 7.31 -13.91 24.90
CA ASP A 283 6.05 -14.66 24.93
C ASP A 283 4.94 -13.88 25.62
N ALA A 284 5.25 -13.19 26.74
CA ALA A 284 4.32 -12.26 27.37
C ALA A 284 3.89 -11.11 26.43
N SER A 285 4.83 -10.55 25.66
CA SER A 285 4.54 -9.50 24.69
C SER A 285 3.66 -9.98 23.55
N ILE A 286 3.93 -11.18 23.01
CA ILE A 286 3.12 -11.80 21.96
C ILE A 286 1.72 -12.12 22.50
N HIS A 287 1.64 -12.66 23.72
CA HIS A 287 0.37 -12.96 24.38
C HIS A 287 -0.48 -11.71 24.57
N ALA A 288 0.09 -10.63 25.11
CA ALA A 288 -0.60 -9.35 25.26
C ALA A 288 -1.09 -8.78 23.92
N ARG A 289 -0.25 -8.87 22.87
CA ARG A 289 -0.62 -8.46 21.51
C ARG A 289 -1.79 -9.28 20.96
N MET A 290 -1.80 -10.59 21.18
CA MET A 290 -2.88 -11.48 20.74
C MET A 290 -4.18 -11.24 21.50
N ALA A 291 -4.11 -11.03 22.82
CA ALA A 291 -5.26 -10.74 23.66
C ALA A 291 -5.93 -9.42 23.24
N THR A 292 -5.10 -8.41 22.97
CA THR A 292 -5.56 -7.11 22.48
C THR A 292 -6.14 -7.22 21.07
N GLY A 293 -5.44 -7.92 20.16
CA GLY A 293 -5.91 -8.17 18.79
C GLY A 293 -7.28 -8.83 18.75
N ARG A 294 -7.50 -9.86 19.58
CA ARG A 294 -8.80 -10.54 19.71
C ARG A 294 -9.93 -9.59 20.12
N ILE A 295 -9.68 -8.67 21.06
CA ILE A 295 -10.69 -7.69 21.50
C ILE A 295 -11.04 -6.74 20.34
N TYR A 296 -10.03 -6.27 19.61
CA TYR A 296 -10.25 -5.44 18.42
C TYR A 296 -10.96 -6.19 17.30
N ASP A 297 -10.66 -7.47 17.09
CA ASP A 297 -11.35 -8.30 16.09
C ASP A 297 -12.85 -8.44 16.42
N ILE A 298 -13.20 -8.66 17.70
CA ILE A 298 -14.62 -8.72 18.15
C ILE A 298 -15.31 -7.38 17.89
N LEU A 299 -14.67 -6.26 18.25
CA LEU A 299 -15.23 -4.93 18.03
C LEU A 299 -15.40 -4.64 16.53
N ALA A 300 -14.41 -5.00 15.72
CA ALA A 300 -14.46 -4.83 14.27
C ALA A 300 -15.57 -5.68 13.64
N LEU A 301 -15.73 -6.94 14.07
CA LEU A 301 -16.83 -7.80 13.63
C LEU A 301 -18.20 -7.22 13.98
N PHE A 302 -18.34 -6.61 15.17
CA PHE A 302 -19.58 -5.93 15.54
C PHE A 302 -19.86 -4.73 14.62
N ILE A 303 -18.85 -3.88 14.37
CA ILE A 303 -18.98 -2.73 13.47
C ILE A 303 -19.35 -3.18 12.05
N LEU A 304 -18.67 -4.22 11.52
CA LEU A 304 -18.96 -4.76 10.20
C LEU A 304 -20.34 -5.39 10.13
N ALA A 305 -20.80 -6.10 11.17
CA ALA A 305 -22.16 -6.62 11.20
C ALA A 305 -23.21 -5.50 11.11
N VAL A 306 -23.01 -4.39 11.83
CA VAL A 306 -23.89 -3.21 11.72
C VAL A 306 -23.83 -2.58 10.33
N LEU A 307 -22.63 -2.47 9.74
CA LEU A 307 -22.44 -1.97 8.37
C LEU A 307 -23.10 -2.87 7.33
N ASP A 308 -22.96 -4.19 7.45
CA ASP A 308 -23.54 -5.19 6.56
C ASP A 308 -25.07 -5.15 6.63
N ILE A 309 -25.64 -5.08 7.84
CA ILE A 309 -27.08 -4.89 8.04
C ILE A 309 -27.54 -3.59 7.38
N THR A 310 -26.81 -2.50 7.59
CA THR A 310 -27.14 -1.19 6.98
C THR A 310 -27.08 -1.25 5.46
N CYS A 311 -26.08 -1.94 4.89
CA CYS A 311 -25.94 -2.16 3.45
C CYS A 311 -27.11 -2.99 2.91
N ILE A 312 -27.48 -4.08 3.58
CA ILE A 312 -28.62 -4.92 3.21
C ILE A 312 -29.92 -4.10 3.20
N LEU A 313 -30.15 -3.30 4.24
CA LEU A 313 -31.32 -2.41 4.31
C LEU A 313 -31.31 -1.37 3.19
N LYS A 314 -30.15 -0.79 2.86
CA LYS A 314 -30.02 0.17 1.76
C LYS A 314 -30.18 -0.46 0.39
N MET A 315 -29.67 -1.68 0.18
CA MET A 315 -29.81 -2.42 -1.09
C MET A 315 -31.28 -2.69 -1.42
N ARG A 316 -32.14 -2.90 -0.42
CA ARG A 316 -33.60 -3.04 -0.64
C ARG A 316 -34.25 -1.78 -1.22
N SER A 317 -33.69 -0.60 -0.95
CA SER A 317 -34.23 0.70 -1.39
C SER A 317 -33.50 1.30 -2.61
N LEU A 318 -32.21 1.00 -2.79
CA LEU A 318 -31.35 1.62 -3.80
C LEU A 318 -30.13 0.72 -4.11
N ALA A 319 -30.37 -0.38 -4.84
CA ALA A 319 -29.30 -1.26 -5.28
C ALA A 319 -28.46 -0.61 -6.39
N THR A 320 -27.19 -0.32 -6.10
CA THR A 320 -26.21 0.15 -7.09
C THR A 320 -25.01 -0.80 -7.13
N PRO A 321 -24.31 -0.93 -8.26
CA PRO A 321 -23.10 -1.74 -8.36
C PRO A 321 -22.03 -1.36 -7.33
N ALA A 322 -21.91 -0.07 -6.99
CA ALA A 322 -20.97 0.40 -5.98
C ALA A 322 -21.35 -0.06 -4.57
N LEU A 323 -22.64 -0.06 -4.23
CA LEU A 323 -23.12 -0.57 -2.95
C LEU A 323 -22.94 -2.09 -2.85
N LEU A 324 -23.17 -2.82 -3.94
CA LEU A 324 -22.91 -4.26 -4.04
C LEU A 324 -21.41 -4.58 -3.86
N LEU A 325 -20.53 -3.81 -4.51
CA LEU A 325 -19.08 -3.96 -4.35
C LEU A 325 -18.64 -3.66 -2.92
N PHE A 326 -19.15 -2.59 -2.31
CA PHE A 326 -18.86 -2.25 -0.92
C PHE A 326 -19.32 -3.37 0.02
N PHE A 327 -20.53 -3.89 -0.18
CA PHE A 327 -21.04 -5.02 0.60
C PHE A 327 -20.20 -6.29 0.42
N ALA A 328 -19.78 -6.62 -0.81
CA ALA A 328 -18.91 -7.76 -1.06
C ALA A 328 -17.53 -7.61 -0.36
N VAL A 329 -16.96 -6.41 -0.37
CA VAL A 329 -15.70 -6.10 0.34
C VAL A 329 -15.89 -6.21 1.85
N SER A 330 -17.02 -5.73 2.38
CA SER A 330 -17.37 -5.84 3.80
C SER A 330 -17.53 -7.29 4.24
N MET A 331 -18.22 -8.12 3.45
CA MET A 331 -18.33 -9.56 3.70
C MET A 331 -16.97 -10.28 3.66
N LEU A 332 -16.09 -9.90 2.72
CA LEU A 332 -14.73 -10.43 2.66
C LEU A 332 -13.93 -10.06 3.91
N LEU A 333 -14.04 -8.81 4.38
CA LEU A 333 -13.44 -8.37 5.65
C LEU A 333 -13.97 -9.18 6.84
N THR A 334 -15.28 -9.42 6.90
CA THR A 334 -15.89 -10.24 7.94
C THR A 334 -15.29 -11.65 7.94
N ALA A 335 -15.16 -12.29 6.78
CA ALA A 335 -14.53 -13.61 6.67
C ALA A 335 -13.05 -13.61 7.12
N LEU A 336 -12.28 -12.57 6.74
CA LEU A 336 -10.90 -12.40 7.19
C LEU A 336 -10.82 -12.23 8.71
N LEU A 337 -11.67 -11.39 9.30
CA LEU A 337 -11.68 -11.15 10.75
C LEU A 337 -12.12 -12.39 11.54
N VAL A 338 -13.07 -13.18 11.04
CA VAL A 338 -13.41 -14.47 11.67
C VAL A 338 -12.20 -15.41 11.65
N THR A 339 -11.49 -15.48 10.52
CA THR A 339 -10.27 -16.30 10.42
C THR A 339 -9.19 -15.80 11.38
N ALA A 340 -8.99 -14.48 11.46
CA ALA A 340 -8.05 -13.84 12.39
C ALA A 340 -8.39 -14.16 13.85
N PHE A 341 -9.67 -14.05 14.20
CA PHE A 341 -10.17 -14.34 15.54
C PHE A 341 -9.92 -15.81 15.95
N LEU A 342 -10.14 -16.75 15.03
CA LEU A 342 -9.84 -18.17 15.27
C LEU A 342 -8.33 -18.40 15.46
N SER A 343 -7.50 -17.80 14.60
CA SER A 343 -6.04 -17.85 14.74
C SER A 343 -5.58 -17.31 16.10
N ALA A 344 -6.03 -16.11 16.48
CA ALA A 344 -5.67 -15.46 17.73
C ALA A 344 -6.05 -16.31 18.95
N ASN A 345 -7.26 -16.87 18.96
CA ASN A 345 -7.72 -17.73 20.05
C ASN A 345 -6.89 -19.00 20.20
N TYR A 346 -6.50 -19.63 19.09
CA TYR A 346 -5.69 -20.83 19.13
C TYR A 346 -4.26 -20.54 19.63
N ILE A 347 -3.66 -19.46 19.13
CA ILE A 347 -2.32 -19.01 19.53
C ILE A 347 -2.29 -18.57 21.00
N LEU A 348 -3.35 -17.90 21.50
CA LEU A 348 -3.48 -17.55 22.91
C LEU A 348 -3.47 -18.78 23.82
N LYS A 349 -4.11 -19.87 23.41
CA LYS A 349 -4.06 -21.13 24.18
C LYS A 349 -2.66 -21.74 24.20
N HIS A 350 -1.90 -21.62 23.12
CA HIS A 350 -0.56 -22.21 22.97
C HIS A 350 0.58 -21.36 23.55
N THR A 351 0.36 -20.06 23.77
CA THR A 351 1.32 -19.18 24.45
C THR A 351 1.25 -19.31 25.98
N VAL A 352 0.17 -19.88 26.52
CA VAL A 352 -0.01 -20.11 27.97
C VAL A 352 0.53 -21.47 28.42
N THR A 353 0.63 -22.45 27.52
CA THR A 353 1.10 -23.82 27.82
C THR A 353 2.62 -23.98 27.85
N ILE A 354 3.38 -22.91 27.67
CA ILE A 354 4.83 -22.89 27.99
C ILE A 354 4.96 -22.31 29.41
N LYS A 355 4.64 -23.13 30.41
CA LYS A 355 4.95 -22.89 31.82
C LYS A 355 5.41 -24.18 32.47
#